data_AF-A0A6B1DG19-F1
#
_entry.id   AF-A0A6B1DG19-F1
#
_cell.length_a   1.000
_cell.length_b   1.000
_cell.length_c   1.000
_cell.angle_alpha   90.00
_cell.angle_beta   90.00
_cell.angle_gamma   90.00
#
_symmetry.space_group_name_H-M   'P 1'
#
loop_
_entity.id
_entity.type
_entity.pdbx_description
1 polymer ?
#
loop_
_entity_poly.entity_id
_entity_poly.type
_entity_poly.pdbx_seq_one_letter_code
_entity_poly.pdbx_strand_id
1 'polypeptide(L)' 'MMEYKGYVPAVESDDSVGLLHGRVVNSGPYPIATFEATDVDGIRREFQRSIDEYLASCEEDGEKASR' A
#
# COMPACT_ATOMS: atom_id res chain seq x y z
N MET A 1 4.82 -1.73 14.59
CA MET A 1 3.76 -1.28 13.66
C MET A 1 4.45 -0.94 12.36
N MET A 2 4.03 -1.53 11.23
CA MET A 2 4.59 -1.13 9.94
C MET A 2 3.93 0.19 9.54
N GLU A 3 4.73 1.22 9.31
CA GLU A 3 4.28 2.51 8.82
C GLU A 3 5.33 3.00 7.83
N TYR A 4 4.90 3.63 6.74
CA TYR A 4 5.79 4.23 5.77
C TYR A 4 5.21 5.54 5.26
N LYS A 5 5.96 6.64 5.44
CA LYS A 5 5.54 8.00 5.05
C LYS A 5 4.14 8.38 5.57
N GLY A 6 3.79 7.93 6.79
CA GLY A 6 2.48 8.16 7.41
C GLY A 6 1.36 7.25 6.92
N TYR A 7 1.64 6.28 6.05
CA TYR A 7 0.68 5.26 5.63
C TYR A 7 0.83 3.98 6.45
N VAL A 8 -0.30 3.36 6.78
CA VAL A 8 -0.40 2.15 7.57
C VAL A 8 -1.00 1.04 6.71
N PRO A 9 -0.26 -0.07 6.51
CA PRO A 9 -0.78 -1.25 5.85
C PRO A 9 -1.48 -2.17 6.85
N ALA A 10 -2.60 -2.76 6.44
CA ALA A 10 -3.13 -3.99 7.01
C ALA A 10 -2.71 -5.15 6.11
N VAL A 11 -2.25 -6.24 6.72
CA VAL A 11 -1.81 -7.45 6.03
C VAL A 11 -2.63 -8.63 6.54
N GLU A 12 -3.19 -9.39 5.60
CA GLU A 12 -3.97 -10.60 5.82
C GLU A 12 -3.28 -11.74 5.08
N SER A 13 -3.16 -12.91 5.70
CA SER A 13 -2.61 -14.10 5.05
C SER A 13 -3.74 -14.94 4.47
N ASP A 14 -3.71 -15.16 3.16
CA ASP A 14 -4.57 -16.12 2.49
C ASP A 14 -3.89 -17.49 2.44
N ASP A 15 -4.31 -18.37 3.35
CA ASP A 15 -3.78 -19.73 3.47
C ASP A 15 -4.20 -20.63 2.28
N SER A 16 -5.24 -20.26 1.53
CA SER A 16 -5.73 -21.07 0.40
C SER A 16 -4.80 -20.97 -0.81
N VAL A 17 -4.15 -19.81 -0.99
CA VAL A 17 -3.18 -19.59 -2.08
C VAL A 17 -1.74 -19.41 -1.59
N GLY A 18 -1.51 -19.35 -0.27
CA GLY A 18 -0.18 -19.16 0.32
C GLY A 18 0.38 -17.77 0.05
N LEU A 19 -0.48 -16.75 0.01
CA LEU A 19 -0.10 -15.36 -0.24
C LEU A 19 -0.50 -14.46 0.92
N LEU A 20 0.28 -13.41 1.12
CA LEU A 20 -0.04 -12.30 1.98
C LEU A 20 -0.67 -11.21 1.12
N HIS A 21 -1.86 -10.78 1.50
CA HIS A 21 -2.57 -9.68 0.90
C HIS A 21 -2.46 -8.45 1.80
N GLY A 22 -2.04 -7.32 1.24
CA GLY A 22 -1.80 -6.09 1.97
C GLY A 22 -2.57 -4.92 1.37
N ARG A 23 -3.10 -4.06 2.23
CA ARG A 23 -3.84 -2.86 1.82
C ARG A 23 -3.59 -1.69 2.75
N VAL A 24 -3.60 -0.47 2.22
CA VAL A 24 -3.52 0.75 3.04
C VAL A 24 -4.87 1.01 3.71
N VAL A 25 -4.87 1.26 5.03
CA VAL A 25 -6.11 1.44 5.81
C VAL A 25 -6.37 2.88 6.27
N ASN A 26 -5.37 3.75 6.23
CA ASN A 26 -5.51 5.14 6.65
C ASN A 26 -5.63 6.13 5.48
N SER A 27 -6.10 5.66 4.31
CA SER A 27 -6.27 6.47 3.09
C SER A 27 -7.71 6.91 2.82
N GLY A 28 -8.65 6.68 3.75
CA GLY A 28 -10.06 7.03 3.60
C GLY A 28 -10.96 5.82 3.29
N PRO A 29 -12.14 6.02 2.66
CA PRO A 29 -13.12 4.95 2.45
C PRO A 29 -12.67 3.86 1.47
N TYR A 30 -11.69 4.16 0.61
CA TYR A 30 -11.13 3.22 -0.36
C TYR A 30 -9.60 3.11 -0.18
N PRO A 31 -9.03 1.89 -0.28
CA PRO A 31 -7.59 1.72 -0.23
C PRO A 31 -6.97 2.35 -1.48
N ILE A 32 -5.99 3.25 -1.29
CA ILE A 32 -5.24 3.86 -2.40
C ILE A 32 -4.24 2.88 -3.02
N ALA A 33 -3.91 1.80 -2.31
CA ALA A 33 -2.95 0.80 -2.71
C ALA A 33 -3.29 -0.56 -2.09
N THR A 34 -3.17 -1.60 -2.91
CA THR A 34 -3.22 -3.02 -2.54
C THR A 34 -2.02 -3.73 -3.14
N PHE A 35 -1.44 -4.67 -2.42
CA PHE A 35 -0.20 -5.35 -2.78
C PHE A 35 -0.19 -6.77 -2.23
N GLU A 36 0.54 -7.67 -2.87
CA GLU A 36 0.53 -9.10 -2.53
C GLU A 36 1.94 -9.66 -2.51
N ALA A 37 2.25 -10.60 -1.62
CA ALA A 37 3.55 -11.25 -1.63
C ALA A 37 3.50 -12.63 -0.98
N THR A 38 4.49 -13.48 -1.28
CA THR A 38 4.66 -14.78 -0.63
C THR A 38 5.27 -14.67 0.77
N ASP A 39 5.90 -13.53 1.08
CA ASP A 39 6.71 -13.36 2.28
C ASP A 39 6.59 -11.94 2.87
N VAL A 40 6.82 -11.83 4.17
CA VAL A 40 6.76 -10.56 4.93
C VAL A 40 7.72 -9.51 4.40
N ASP A 41 8.85 -9.93 3.84
CA ASP A 41 9.83 -9.02 3.26
C ASP A 41 9.39 -8.50 1.88
N GLY A 42 8.74 -9.36 1.09
CA GLY A 42 8.12 -8.97 -0.19
C GLY A 42 6.98 -7.98 0.01
N ILE A 43 6.09 -8.24 0.98
CA ILE A 43 4.94 -7.38 1.20
C ILE A 43 5.34 -5.99 1.68
N ARG A 44 6.43 -5.88 2.45
CA ARG A 44 7.00 -4.60 2.88
C ARG A 44 7.58 -3.82 1.70
N ARG A 45 8.27 -4.49 0.79
CA ARG A 45 8.81 -3.84 -0.42
C ARG A 45 7.70 -3.34 -1.32
N GLU A 46 6.71 -4.17 -1.60
CA GLU A 46 5.56 -3.76 -2.43
C GLU A 46 4.79 -2.62 -1.79
N PHE A 47 4.55 -2.68 -0.49
CA PHE A 47 3.93 -1.57 0.25
C PHE A 47 4.69 -0.26 0.04
N GLN A 48 6.00 -0.23 0.30
CA GLN A 48 6.80 0.99 0.17
C GLN A 48 6.80 1.51 -1.27
N ARG A 49 6.95 0.60 -2.24
CA ARG A 49 6.93 0.92 -3.65
C ARG A 49 5.59 1.54 -4.07
N SER A 50 4.47 0.93 -3.69
CA SER A 50 3.14 1.40 -4.06
C SER A 50 2.85 2.80 -3.47
N ILE A 51 3.30 3.06 -2.24
CA ILE A 51 3.23 4.41 -1.65
C ILE A 51 4.13 5.40 -2.38
N ASP A 52 5.35 5.02 -2.74
CA ASP A 52 6.28 5.90 -3.46
C ASP A 52 5.74 6.25 -4.84
N GLU A 53 5.19 5.28 -5.58
CA GLU A 53 4.52 5.51 -6.86
C GLU A 53 3.27 6.40 -6.71
N TYR A 54 2.48 6.22 -5.65
CA TYR A 54 1.33 7.09 -5.35
C TYR A 54 1.76 8.53 -5.06
N LEU A 55 2.81 8.71 -4.25
CA LEU A 55 3.32 10.04 -3.91
C LEU A 55 4.00 10.70 -5.11
N ALA A 56 4.79 9.95 -5.88
CA ALA A 56 5.39 10.44 -7.12
C ALA A 56 4.31 10.86 -8.12
N SER A 57 3.24 10.07 -8.27
CA SER A 57 2.09 10.46 -9.08
C SER A 57 1.40 11.72 -8.54
N CYS A 58 1.37 11.94 -7.22
CA CYS A 58 0.80 13.16 -6.63
C CYS A 58 1.71 14.39 -6.79
N GLU A 59 3.02 14.20 -6.86
CA GLU A 59 4.02 15.26 -7.07
C GLU A 59 4.14 15.64 -8.55
N GLU A 60 4.03 14.67 -9.47
CA GLU A 60 3.96 14.91 -10.92
C GLU A 60 2.61 15.52 -11.32
N ASP A 61 1.52 15.09 -10.67
CA ASP A 61 0.16 15.62 -10.86
C ASP A 61 -0.10 16.76 -9.86
N GLY A 62 0.69 17.84 -9.95
CA GLY A 62 0.46 19.10 -9.22
C GLY A 62 -0.90 19.78 -9.46
N GLU A 63 -1.78 19.14 -10.23
CA GLU A 63 -3.17 19.49 -10.47
C GLU A 63 -3.99 18.20 -10.49
N LYS A 64 -4.56 17.78 -9.34
CA LYS A 64 -5.95 17.28 -9.13
C LYS A 64 -6.13 16.49 -7.82
N ALA A 65 -5.42 16.83 -6.74
CA ALA A 65 -5.81 16.43 -5.37
C ALA A 65 -6.96 17.31 -4.83
N SER A 66 -8.03 17.45 -5.61
CA SER A 66 -9.26 18.14 -5.20
C SER A 66 -10.45 17.51 -5.92
N ARG A 67 -10.91 16.36 -5.46
CA ARG A 67 -12.35 16.07 -5.38
C ARG A 67 -12.69 14.95 -4.42
#